data_AF-A0A8X7BS71-F1
#
_entry.id   AF-A0A8X7BS71-F1
#
_cell.length_a   1.000
_cell.length_b   1.000
_cell.length_c   1.000
_cell.angle_alpha   90.00
_cell.angle_beta   90.00
_cell.angle_gamma   90.00
#
_symmetry.space_group_name_H-M   'P 1'
#
loop_
_entity.id
_entity.type
_entity.pdbx_description
1 polymer ?
#
loop_
_entity_poly.entity_id
_entity_poly.type
_entity_poly.pdbx_seq_one_letter_code
_entity_poly.pdbx_strand_id
1 'polypeptide(L)'
;MAAIIGPKSPSNIAVLLSTCDTFQIPLLLTHWIPRNLTRNHVINFFPDSRILAKAFIKFVENDNWKSFTLIFEDNEALIRLQEVLQLPTSDKKNQVKITLRHVKPDQDFTKFMKDLSKLRENNFIVDLPLHRVRELLIAAEKINMTTEYQKYLLTSLTEAALLYDALLSLSRALNEIDRGRAIQLKSLQCDGTDVWEYGTIIANHMKMLKISKTNTFIRKPTDLPHASTGLSPSMQQKPFPEENKNESRKWIKKCLGSELLISV
;
A
#
# COMPACT_ATOMS: atom_id res chain seq x y z
N MET A 1 25.50 -1.53 9.71
CA MET A 1 24.07 -1.40 9.31
C MET A 1 23.95 -1.78 7.85
N ALA A 2 22.95 -2.58 7.46
CA ALA A 2 22.83 -3.05 6.08
C ALA A 2 21.87 -2.21 5.19
N ALA A 3 20.90 -1.56 5.81
CA ALA A 3 19.98 -0.60 5.20
C ALA A 3 19.29 0.21 6.31
N ILE A 4 18.70 1.35 5.95
CA ILE A 4 17.85 2.17 6.83
C ILE A 4 16.42 2.13 6.30
N ILE A 5 15.43 2.02 7.19
CA ILE A 5 14.01 2.13 6.84
C ILE A 5 13.55 3.53 7.20
N GLY A 6 12.96 4.23 6.23
CA GLY A 6 12.53 5.62 6.40
C GLY A 6 11.42 5.77 7.45
N PRO A 7 11.44 6.86 8.24
CA PRO A 7 10.38 7.15 9.21
C PRO A 7 9.06 7.42 8.50
N LYS A 8 7.94 7.19 9.19
CA LYS A 8 6.60 7.42 8.64
C LYS A 8 6.32 8.89 8.27
N SER A 9 6.90 9.83 9.00
CA SER A 9 6.66 11.26 8.78
C SER A 9 7.61 11.83 7.71
N PRO A 10 7.08 12.53 6.69
CA PRO A 10 7.90 13.13 5.63
C PRO A 10 8.74 14.31 6.11
N SER A 11 8.48 14.89 7.29
CA SER A 11 9.12 16.11 7.79
C SER A 11 10.64 16.01 7.89
N ASN A 12 11.18 14.82 8.18
CA ASN A 12 12.62 14.60 8.33
C ASN A 12 13.25 13.77 7.21
N ILE A 13 12.50 13.46 6.15
CA ILE A 13 12.99 12.57 5.10
C ILE A 13 14.18 13.16 4.34
N ALA A 14 14.23 14.50 4.20
CA ALA A 14 15.32 15.19 3.52
C ALA A 14 16.68 14.97 4.20
N VAL A 15 16.70 15.00 5.53
CA VAL A 15 17.92 14.74 6.32
C VAL A 15 18.36 13.30 6.09
N LEU A 16 17.43 12.35 6.21
CA LEU A 16 17.74 10.94 6.03
C LEU A 16 18.27 10.62 4.63
N LEU A 17 17.67 11.24 3.60
CA LEU A 17 18.11 11.11 2.23
C LEU A 17 19.54 11.63 2.04
N SER A 18 19.85 12.80 2.60
CA SER A 18 21.19 13.36 2.56
C SER A 18 22.20 12.44 3.24
N THR A 19 21.89 11.95 4.44
CA THR A 19 22.75 11.04 5.20
C THR A 19 22.99 9.73 4.44
N CYS A 20 21.92 9.10 3.94
CA CYS A 20 22.02 7.84 3.21
C CYS A 20 22.82 7.98 1.90
N ASP A 21 22.67 9.09 1.18
CA ASP A 21 23.48 9.34 -0.02
C ASP A 21 24.95 9.56 0.32
N THR A 22 25.24 10.37 1.34
CA THR A 22 26.62 10.63 1.80
C THR A 22 27.34 9.34 2.16
N PHE A 23 26.69 8.46 2.94
CA PHE A 23 27.29 7.21 3.41
C PHE A 23 27.07 6.02 2.47
N GLN A 24 26.40 6.23 1.33
CA GLN A 24 25.98 5.21 0.36
C GLN A 24 25.17 4.07 0.99
N ILE A 25 24.38 4.35 2.02
CA ILE A 25 23.56 3.36 2.73
C ILE A 25 22.20 3.24 2.04
N PRO A 26 21.72 2.02 1.71
CA PRO A 26 20.39 1.84 1.15
C PRO A 26 19.29 2.39 2.08
N LEU A 27 18.40 3.23 1.55
CA LEU A 27 17.21 3.74 2.22
C LEU A 27 15.95 3.09 1.65
N LEU A 28 15.20 2.38 2.48
CA LEU A 28 13.96 1.71 2.11
C LEU A 28 12.77 2.57 2.53
N LEU A 29 11.92 2.95 1.57
CA LEU A 29 10.72 3.75 1.84
C LEU A 29 9.48 2.87 1.75
N THR A 30 8.66 2.88 2.79
CA THR A 30 7.43 2.06 2.91
C THR A 30 6.17 2.91 3.02
N HIS A 31 6.29 4.22 2.87
CA HIS A 31 5.21 5.19 2.95
C HIS A 31 5.21 6.07 1.69
N TRP A 32 4.09 6.75 1.46
CA TRP A 32 3.95 7.67 0.35
C TRP A 32 4.80 8.92 0.54
N ILE A 33 5.44 9.39 -0.53
CA ILE A 33 6.18 10.66 -0.55
C ILE A 33 5.68 11.54 -1.71
N PRO A 34 5.52 12.85 -1.49
CA PRO A 34 4.99 13.77 -2.52
C PRO A 34 5.95 14.06 -3.67
N ARG A 35 7.22 13.63 -3.59
CA ARG A 35 8.25 13.88 -4.61
C ARG A 35 8.83 12.57 -5.13
N ASN A 36 8.97 12.45 -6.44
CA ASN A 36 9.76 11.36 -7.03
C ASN A 36 11.23 11.58 -6.69
N LEU A 37 11.74 10.78 -5.74
CA LEU A 37 13.14 10.79 -5.36
C LEU A 37 13.90 9.78 -6.23
N THR A 38 14.37 10.22 -7.39
CA THR A 38 15.30 9.44 -8.20
C THR A 38 16.69 9.53 -7.59
N ARG A 39 16.98 8.66 -6.62
CA ARG A 39 18.30 8.57 -5.97
C ARG A 39 18.88 7.16 -6.07
N ASN A 40 20.20 7.08 -6.06
CA ASN A 40 20.93 5.83 -6.30
C ASN A 40 20.70 4.80 -5.19
N HIS A 41 20.64 5.27 -3.94
CA HIS A 41 20.53 4.40 -2.76
C HIS A 41 19.12 4.33 -2.18
N VAL A 42 18.13 4.94 -2.82
CA VAL A 42 16.73 4.90 -2.37
C VAL A 42 15.97 3.81 -3.10
N ILE A 43 15.26 2.97 -2.34
CA ILE A 43 14.34 1.96 -2.83
C ILE A 43 12.96 2.23 -2.24
N ASN A 44 12.07 2.77 -3.07
CA ASN A 44 10.69 3.01 -2.68
C ASN A 44 9.87 1.74 -2.88
N PHE A 45 9.33 1.15 -1.80
CA PHE A 45 8.40 0.02 -1.84
C PHE A 45 6.95 0.49 -1.98
N PHE A 46 6.65 1.74 -1.63
CA PHE A 46 5.31 2.28 -1.80
C PHE A 46 4.92 2.26 -3.29
N PRO A 47 3.72 1.76 -3.65
CA PRO A 47 3.28 1.71 -5.04
C PRO A 47 3.16 3.12 -5.64
N ASP A 48 3.35 3.25 -6.95
CA ASP A 48 3.13 4.53 -7.64
C ASP A 48 1.68 4.97 -7.44
N SER A 49 1.49 6.19 -6.91
CA SER A 49 0.18 6.71 -6.53
C SER A 49 -0.78 6.82 -7.71
N ARG A 50 -0.27 6.99 -8.92
CA ARG A 50 -1.07 7.10 -10.13
C ARG A 50 -1.59 5.73 -10.54
N ILE A 51 -0.78 4.68 -10.35
CA ILE A 51 -1.23 3.30 -10.54
C ILE A 51 -2.31 2.94 -9.52
N LEU A 52 -2.09 3.29 -8.24
CA LEU A 52 -3.09 3.08 -7.19
C LEU A 52 -4.38 3.84 -7.48
N ALA A 53 -4.28 5.12 -7.84
CA ALA A 53 -5.44 5.93 -8.17
C ALA A 53 -6.21 5.35 -9.35
N LYS A 54 -5.53 4.93 -10.42
CA LYS A 54 -6.16 4.21 -11.55
C LYS A 54 -6.85 2.92 -11.12
N ALA A 55 -6.26 2.15 -10.20
CA ALA A 55 -6.89 0.95 -9.68
C ALA A 55 -8.17 1.28 -8.88
N PHE A 56 -8.14 2.33 -8.05
CA PHE A 56 -9.31 2.81 -7.31
C PHE A 56 -10.40 3.34 -8.25
N ILE A 57 -10.03 4.13 -9.26
CA ILE A 57 -10.93 4.61 -10.31
C ILE A 57 -11.63 3.43 -10.99
N LYS A 58 -10.86 2.43 -11.44
CA LYS A 58 -11.39 1.25 -12.10
C LYS A 58 -12.30 0.43 -11.19
N PHE A 59 -12.01 0.37 -9.89
CA PHE A 59 -12.88 -0.27 -8.91
C PHE A 59 -14.22 0.46 -8.79
N VAL A 60 -14.20 1.79 -8.63
CA VAL A 60 -15.38 2.67 -8.54
C VAL A 60 -16.25 2.54 -9.80
N GLU A 61 -15.62 2.47 -10.98
CA GLU A 61 -16.29 2.28 -12.27
C GLU A 61 -16.92 0.90 -12.41
N ASN A 62 -16.14 -0.16 -12.16
CA ASN A 62 -16.61 -1.55 -12.25
C ASN A 62 -17.80 -1.81 -11.33
N ASP A 63 -17.80 -1.18 -10.16
CA ASP A 63 -18.84 -1.33 -9.16
C ASP A 63 -19.98 -0.31 -9.31
N ASN A 64 -19.95 0.49 -10.39
CA ASN A 64 -20.97 1.44 -10.81
C ASN A 64 -21.35 2.50 -9.76
N TRP A 65 -20.37 2.98 -8.99
CA TRP A 65 -20.62 4.01 -7.97
C TRP A 65 -21.05 5.33 -8.59
N LYS A 66 -22.22 5.84 -8.21
CA LYS A 66 -22.71 7.17 -8.61
C LYS A 66 -22.30 8.29 -7.65
N SER A 67 -21.96 7.91 -6.43
CA SER A 67 -21.41 8.80 -5.42
C SER A 67 -20.56 8.03 -4.44
N PHE A 68 -19.55 8.67 -3.88
CA PHE A 68 -18.81 8.15 -2.74
C PHE A 68 -18.35 9.27 -1.80
N THR A 69 -18.03 8.88 -0.58
CA THR A 69 -17.51 9.76 0.45
C THR A 69 -16.06 9.40 0.76
N LEU A 70 -15.16 10.37 0.59
CA LEU A 70 -13.77 10.25 1.02
C LEU A 70 -13.65 10.69 2.49
N ILE A 71 -13.32 9.74 3.35
CA ILE A 71 -13.07 9.95 4.77
C ILE A 71 -11.56 10.01 4.96
N PHE A 72 -11.03 11.14 5.44
CA PHE A 72 -9.60 11.37 5.59
C PHE A 72 -9.27 12.14 6.87
N GLU A 73 -8.06 11.97 7.39
CA GLU A 73 -7.54 12.71 8.55
C GLU A 73 -6.46 13.72 8.13
N ASP A 74 -5.54 13.33 7.26
CA ASP A 74 -4.43 14.19 6.82
C ASP A 74 -4.73 14.87 5.48
N ASN A 75 -4.39 16.15 5.35
CA ASN A 75 -4.53 16.87 4.07
C ASN A 75 -3.67 16.25 2.95
N GLU A 76 -2.59 15.55 3.31
CA GLU A 76 -1.77 14.79 2.36
C GLU A 76 -2.55 13.68 1.64
N ALA A 77 -3.60 13.15 2.26
CA ALA A 77 -4.50 12.17 1.63
C ALA A 77 -5.12 12.72 0.34
N LEU A 78 -5.48 14.01 0.33
CA LEU A 78 -6.07 14.67 -0.84
C LEU A 78 -5.07 14.77 -1.99
N ILE A 79 -3.80 15.02 -1.68
CA ILE A 79 -2.73 15.07 -2.69
C ILE A 79 -2.48 13.66 -3.25
N ARG A 80 -2.40 12.65 -2.36
CA ARG A 80 -2.20 11.25 -2.75
C ARG A 80 -3.35 10.71 -3.61
N LEU A 81 -4.57 11.14 -3.35
CA LEU A 81 -5.79 10.72 -4.04
C LEU A 81 -6.27 11.73 -5.10
N GLN A 82 -5.45 12.71 -5.49
CA GLN A 82 -5.84 13.78 -6.40
C GLN A 82 -6.42 13.26 -7.73
N GLU A 83 -5.89 12.17 -8.26
CA GLU A 83 -6.39 11.57 -9.51
C GLU A 83 -7.80 10.98 -9.34
N VAL A 84 -8.08 10.36 -8.18
CA VAL A 84 -9.42 9.85 -7.85
C VAL A 84 -10.41 11.01 -7.71
N LEU A 85 -9.96 12.14 -7.15
CA LEU A 85 -10.78 13.34 -6.99
C LEU A 85 -11.10 14.04 -8.32
N GLN A 86 -10.33 13.76 -9.39
CA GLN A 86 -10.55 14.29 -10.74
C GLN A 86 -11.52 13.48 -11.60
N LEU A 87 -12.01 12.33 -11.10
CA LEU A 87 -13.07 11.53 -11.73
C LEU A 87 -14.27 12.34 -12.23
N PRO A 88 -14.86 13.26 -11.44
CA PRO A 88 -16.09 13.96 -11.84
C PRO A 88 -15.91 14.90 -13.04
N THR A 89 -14.66 15.34 -13.27
CA THR A 89 -14.29 16.26 -14.34
C THR A 89 -13.93 15.53 -15.64
N SER A 90 -13.58 14.25 -15.55
CA SER A 90 -12.93 13.51 -16.63
C SER A 90 -13.92 12.81 -17.56
N ASP A 91 -15.08 12.37 -17.07
CA ASP A 91 -16.06 11.65 -17.89
C ASP A 91 -17.44 12.32 -17.86
N LYS A 92 -17.78 13.05 -18.93
CA LYS A 92 -19.05 13.78 -19.07
C LYS A 92 -20.29 12.87 -19.07
N LYS A 93 -20.14 11.55 -19.25
CA LYS A 93 -21.25 10.59 -19.27
C LYS A 93 -21.55 9.97 -17.91
N ASN A 94 -20.64 10.03 -16.94
CA ASN A 94 -20.77 9.34 -15.67
C ASN A 94 -20.23 10.19 -14.51
N GLN A 95 -20.85 11.34 -14.28
CA GLN A 95 -20.43 12.26 -13.21
C GLN A 95 -20.66 11.62 -11.83
N VAL A 96 -19.57 11.17 -11.21
CA VAL A 96 -19.59 10.64 -9.85
C VAL A 96 -19.60 11.80 -8.85
N LYS A 97 -20.53 11.81 -7.91
CA LYS A 97 -20.54 12.81 -6.83
C LYS A 97 -19.55 12.43 -5.72
N ILE A 98 -18.61 13.31 -5.42
CA ILE A 98 -17.63 13.11 -4.34
C ILE A 98 -17.98 13.99 -3.15
N THR A 99 -18.09 13.38 -1.97
CA THR A 99 -18.24 14.10 -0.69
C THR A 99 -16.95 13.96 0.11
N LEU A 100 -16.43 15.06 0.65
CA LEU A 100 -15.23 15.06 1.49
C LEU A 100 -15.62 15.13 2.98
N ARG A 101 -15.06 14.24 3.80
CA ARG A 101 -15.26 14.21 5.26
C ARG A 101 -13.91 14.19 5.96
N HIS A 102 -13.53 15.34 6.53
CA HIS A 102 -12.35 15.45 7.37
C HIS A 102 -12.64 14.94 8.78
N VAL A 103 -11.82 14.01 9.26
CA VAL A 103 -11.92 13.40 10.58
C VAL A 103 -10.98 14.13 11.54
N LYS A 104 -11.52 14.71 12.61
CA LYS A 104 -10.73 15.35 13.66
C LYS A 104 -9.99 14.33 14.52
N PRO A 105 -8.87 14.68 15.18
CA PRO A 105 -8.16 13.77 16.09
C PRO A 105 -9.04 13.21 17.22
N ASP A 106 -9.94 14.02 17.76
CA ASP A 106 -10.88 13.71 18.86
C ASP A 106 -12.26 13.24 18.37
N GLN A 107 -12.39 12.87 17.10
CA GLN A 107 -13.67 12.55 16.48
C GLN A 107 -14.34 11.33 17.13
N ASP A 108 -15.57 11.51 17.63
CA ASP A 108 -16.46 10.40 17.96
C ASP A 108 -16.98 9.74 16.68
N PHE A 109 -16.46 8.54 16.38
CA PHE A 109 -16.86 7.75 15.22
C PHE A 109 -18.30 7.24 15.30
N THR A 110 -18.88 7.06 16.48
CA THR A 110 -20.27 6.61 16.62
C THR A 110 -21.22 7.71 16.14
N LYS A 111 -21.00 8.94 16.59
CA LYS A 111 -21.77 10.10 16.12
C LYS A 111 -21.53 10.35 14.63
N PHE A 112 -20.26 10.30 14.20
CA PHE A 112 -19.88 10.49 12.82
C PHE A 112 -20.60 9.51 11.88
N MET A 113 -20.53 8.21 12.17
CA MET A 113 -21.19 7.19 11.34
C MET A 113 -22.73 7.35 11.36
N LYS A 114 -23.34 7.74 12.49
CA LYS A 114 -24.79 8.04 12.54
C LYS A 114 -25.17 9.18 11.60
N ASP A 115 -24.33 10.21 11.50
CA ASP A 115 -24.59 11.34 10.60
C ASP A 115 -24.43 10.92 9.12
N LEU A 116 -23.45 10.07 8.79
CA LEU A 116 -23.32 9.48 7.45
C LEU A 116 -24.53 8.61 7.09
N SER A 117 -25.03 7.83 8.05
CA SER A 117 -26.23 6.99 7.89
C SER A 117 -27.47 7.84 7.55
N LYS A 118 -27.70 8.94 8.29
CA LYS A 118 -28.82 9.86 8.05
C LYS A 118 -28.76 10.48 6.66
N LEU A 119 -27.56 10.77 6.18
CA LEU A 119 -27.31 11.33 4.85
C LEU A 119 -27.35 10.29 3.74
N ARG A 120 -27.58 9.01 4.08
CA ARG A 120 -27.65 7.86 3.15
C ARG A 120 -26.39 7.72 2.30
N GLU A 121 -25.24 8.04 2.88
CA GLU A 121 -23.95 7.77 2.26
C GLU A 121 -23.63 6.28 2.45
N ASN A 122 -23.31 5.57 1.36
CA ASN A 122 -23.14 4.12 1.38
C ASN A 122 -21.77 3.64 0.84
N ASN A 123 -21.12 4.44 0.01
CA ASN A 123 -19.83 4.10 -0.57
C ASN A 123 -18.74 4.98 0.03
N PHE A 124 -17.73 4.36 0.62
CA PHE A 124 -16.69 5.04 1.39
C PHE A 124 -15.31 4.69 0.87
N ILE A 125 -14.51 5.71 0.57
CA ILE A 125 -13.06 5.57 0.47
C ILE A 125 -12.50 6.07 1.80
N VAL A 126 -11.74 5.23 2.50
CA VAL A 126 -11.26 5.52 3.86
C VAL A 126 -9.74 5.57 3.85
N ASP A 127 -9.22 6.75 4.13
CA ASP A 127 -7.80 7.05 4.27
C ASP A 127 -7.53 7.54 5.69
N LEU A 128 -7.40 6.59 6.61
CA LEU A 128 -7.13 6.83 8.03
C LEU A 128 -6.04 5.87 8.52
N PRO A 129 -5.27 6.19 9.56
CA PRO A 129 -4.37 5.24 10.20
C PRO A 129 -5.09 3.97 10.64
N LEU A 130 -4.40 2.82 10.63
CA LEU A 130 -5.01 1.51 10.91
C LEU A 130 -5.82 1.45 12.23
N HIS A 131 -5.31 2.06 13.30
CA HIS A 131 -6.01 2.10 14.59
C HIS A 131 -7.35 2.84 14.49
N ARG A 132 -7.40 3.95 13.74
CA ARG A 132 -8.63 4.72 13.52
C ARG A 132 -9.61 4.03 12.57
N VAL A 133 -9.10 3.33 11.55
CA VAL A 133 -9.95 2.48 10.68
C VAL A 133 -10.68 1.44 11.53
N ARG A 134 -9.98 0.81 12.48
CA ARG A 134 -10.59 -0.16 13.41
C ARG A 134 -11.71 0.49 14.23
N GLU A 135 -11.45 1.65 14.83
CA GLU A 135 -12.46 2.39 15.60
C GLU A 135 -13.68 2.75 14.76
N LEU A 136 -13.46 3.25 13.54
CA LEU A 136 -14.52 3.58 12.58
C LEU A 136 -15.36 2.35 12.23
N LEU A 137 -14.74 1.21 11.91
CA LEU A 137 -15.45 -0.02 11.55
C LEU A 137 -16.20 -0.62 12.74
N ILE A 138 -15.66 -0.57 13.95
CA ILE A 138 -16.37 -0.97 15.17
C ILE A 138 -17.60 -0.08 15.38
N ALA A 139 -17.47 1.24 15.19
CA ALA A 139 -18.59 2.17 15.30
C ALA A 139 -19.64 1.92 14.22
N ALA A 140 -19.22 1.63 12.99
CA ALA A 140 -20.08 1.28 11.87
C ALA A 140 -20.89 0.00 12.15
N GLU A 141 -20.25 -1.04 12.68
CA GLU A 141 -20.91 -2.30 13.06
C GLU A 141 -22.00 -2.06 14.11
N LYS A 142 -21.72 -1.25 15.14
CA LYS A 142 -22.68 -0.92 16.22
C LYS A 142 -23.98 -0.29 15.70
N ILE A 143 -23.93 0.38 14.55
CA ILE A 143 -25.10 1.02 13.93
C ILE A 143 -25.53 0.34 12.63
N ASN A 144 -25.06 -0.88 12.38
CA ASN A 144 -25.40 -1.69 11.22
C ASN A 144 -25.07 -1.02 9.87
N MET A 145 -23.94 -0.30 9.78
CA MET A 145 -23.40 0.29 8.55
C MET A 145 -22.32 -0.58 7.89
N THR A 146 -22.26 -1.87 8.22
CA THR A 146 -21.32 -2.87 7.68
C THR A 146 -22.06 -3.96 6.89
N THR A 147 -23.25 -3.64 6.40
CA THR A 147 -24.07 -4.55 5.61
C THR A 147 -23.61 -4.58 4.16
N GLU A 148 -24.22 -5.44 3.35
CA GLU A 148 -23.96 -5.52 1.91
C GLU A 148 -24.29 -4.23 1.13
N TYR A 149 -25.07 -3.33 1.73
CA TYR A 149 -25.39 -2.04 1.12
C TYR A 149 -24.26 -1.01 1.25
N GLN A 150 -23.37 -1.19 2.23
CA GLN A 150 -22.24 -0.28 2.44
C GLN A 150 -20.95 -0.90 1.89
N LYS A 151 -20.19 -0.10 1.16
CA LYS A 151 -18.94 -0.52 0.56
C LYS A 151 -17.81 0.35 1.06
N TYR A 152 -16.73 -0.28 1.50
CA TYR A 152 -15.57 0.36 2.08
C TYR A 152 -14.32 0.01 1.27
N LEU A 153 -13.67 1.03 0.72
CA LEU A 153 -12.37 0.92 0.07
C LEU A 153 -11.31 1.52 0.99
N LEU A 154 -10.44 0.68 1.55
CA LEU A 154 -9.45 1.08 2.54
C LEU A 154 -8.09 1.32 1.85
N THR A 155 -7.54 2.52 1.98
CA THR A 155 -6.27 2.90 1.29
C THR A 155 -5.03 2.69 2.15
N SER A 156 -5.17 2.66 3.48
CA SER A 156 -4.07 2.69 4.45
C SER A 156 -3.55 1.32 4.91
N LEU A 157 -4.16 0.22 4.48
CA LEU A 157 -3.79 -1.14 4.92
C LEU A 157 -2.44 -1.65 4.39
N THR A 158 -1.74 -0.86 3.57
CA THR A 158 -0.54 -1.31 2.86
C THR A 158 0.75 -1.15 3.68
N GLU A 159 0.82 -0.26 4.67
CA GLU A 159 2.10 0.09 5.33
C GLU A 159 2.83 -1.12 5.95
N ALA A 160 2.11 -1.96 6.70
CA ALA A 160 2.71 -3.14 7.34
C ALA A 160 3.15 -4.19 6.32
N ALA A 161 2.36 -4.39 5.25
CA ALA A 161 2.70 -5.30 4.17
C ALA A 161 3.95 -4.81 3.40
N LEU A 162 4.05 -3.51 3.15
CA LEU A 162 5.19 -2.90 2.48
C LEU A 162 6.48 -3.00 3.31
N LEU A 163 6.38 -2.89 4.64
CA LEU A 163 7.51 -3.12 5.53
C LEU A 163 8.01 -4.56 5.47
N TYR A 164 7.08 -5.53 5.53
CA TYR A 164 7.42 -6.95 5.39
C TYR A 164 8.09 -7.23 4.04
N ASP A 165 7.55 -6.70 2.95
CA ASP A 165 8.12 -6.84 1.61
C ASP A 165 9.51 -6.20 1.49
N ALA A 166 9.73 -5.05 2.12
CA ALA A 166 11.03 -4.39 2.16
C ALA A 166 12.08 -5.24 2.88
N LEU A 167 11.75 -5.78 4.05
CA LEU A 167 12.62 -6.66 4.83
C LEU A 167 12.91 -7.97 4.10
N LEU A 168 11.90 -8.58 3.49
CA LEU A 168 12.04 -9.79 2.69
C LEU A 168 12.91 -9.56 1.45
N SER A 169 12.79 -8.39 0.81
CA SER A 169 13.64 -8.05 -0.33
C SER A 169 15.09 -7.82 0.10
N LEU A 170 15.32 -7.18 1.26
CA LEU A 170 16.65 -6.96 1.80
C LEU A 170 17.33 -8.29 2.17
N SER A 171 16.62 -9.18 2.88
CA SER A 171 17.18 -10.48 3.29
C SER A 171 17.57 -11.33 2.09
N ARG A 172 16.76 -11.35 1.03
CA ARG A 172 17.08 -12.03 -0.22
C ARG A 172 18.32 -11.42 -0.90
N ALA A 173 18.39 -10.10 -0.99
CA ALA A 173 19.54 -9.43 -1.58
C ALA A 173 20.84 -9.73 -0.82
N LEU A 174 20.80 -9.68 0.51
CA LEU A 174 21.96 -10.02 1.35
C LEU A 174 22.38 -11.48 1.16
N ASN A 175 21.44 -12.43 1.19
CA ASN A 175 21.74 -13.85 1.00
C ASN A 175 22.36 -14.16 -0.38
N GLU A 176 21.93 -13.48 -1.44
CA GLU A 176 22.48 -13.69 -2.78
C GLU A 176 23.87 -13.06 -2.94
N ILE A 177 24.10 -11.89 -2.33
CA ILE A 177 25.40 -11.22 -2.35
C ILE A 177 26.42 -12.00 -1.50
N ASP A 178 26.01 -12.49 -0.32
CA ASP A 178 26.89 -13.20 0.61
C ASP A 178 27.42 -14.53 0.03
N ARG A 179 26.60 -15.21 -0.78
CA ARG A 179 27.02 -16.40 -1.55
C ARG A 179 28.16 -16.14 -2.53
N GLY A 180 28.34 -14.89 -2.97
CA GLY A 180 29.39 -14.49 -3.90
C GLY A 180 30.57 -13.76 -3.25
N ARG A 181 30.36 -13.08 -2.11
CA ARG A 181 31.36 -12.30 -1.36
C ARG A 181 30.93 -12.14 0.11
N ALA A 182 31.81 -12.42 1.07
CA ALA A 182 31.53 -12.18 2.49
C ALA A 182 31.32 -10.67 2.75
N ILE A 183 30.12 -10.28 3.15
CA ILE A 183 29.79 -8.87 3.41
C ILE A 183 30.42 -8.44 4.73
N GLN A 184 31.25 -7.40 4.70
CA GLN A 184 31.83 -6.81 5.91
C GLN A 184 31.06 -5.56 6.35
N LEU A 185 30.59 -5.57 7.60
CA LEU A 185 29.99 -4.42 8.23
C LEU A 185 31.12 -3.50 8.76
N LYS A 186 31.14 -2.26 8.26
CA LYS A 186 32.05 -1.20 8.72
C LYS A 186 31.28 -0.21 9.61
N SER A 187 31.92 0.25 10.67
CA SER A 187 31.43 1.41 11.44
C SER A 187 31.73 2.69 10.69
N LEU A 188 30.75 3.59 10.58
CA LEU A 188 30.90 4.89 9.90
C LEU A 188 30.81 6.01 10.92
N GLN A 189 31.62 7.04 10.72
CA GLN A 189 31.63 8.25 11.56
C GLN A 189 30.92 9.38 10.83
N CYS A 190 30.16 10.20 11.56
CA CYS A 190 29.36 11.28 10.97
C CYS A 190 30.19 12.43 10.40
N ASP A 191 31.39 12.65 10.95
CA ASP A 191 32.38 13.64 10.51
C ASP A 191 33.42 13.04 9.53
N GLY A 192 33.36 11.74 9.29
CA GLY A 192 34.24 11.02 8.38
C GLY A 192 33.81 11.13 6.91
N THR A 193 34.77 10.88 6.01
CA THR A 193 34.52 10.74 4.56
C THR A 193 34.32 9.29 4.13
N ASP A 194 34.38 8.37 5.09
CA ASP A 194 34.19 6.95 4.85
C ASP A 194 32.77 6.64 4.37
N VAL A 195 32.66 5.79 3.34
CA VAL A 195 31.40 5.28 2.80
C VAL A 195 31.32 3.78 2.97
N TRP A 196 30.11 3.21 2.87
CA TRP A 196 29.95 1.76 2.87
C TRP A 196 30.03 1.16 1.47
N GLU A 197 31.09 0.37 1.23
CA GLU A 197 31.45 -0.19 -0.09
C GLU A 197 30.37 -1.09 -0.71
N TYR A 198 29.55 -1.73 0.11
CA TYR A 198 28.53 -2.68 -0.33
C TYR A 198 27.16 -2.05 -0.59
N GLY A 199 26.93 -0.82 -0.15
CA GLY A 199 25.60 -0.23 -0.15
C GLY A 199 25.04 -0.02 -1.57
N THR A 200 25.87 0.40 -2.53
CA THR A 200 25.48 0.50 -3.94
C THR A 200 25.13 -0.86 -4.56
N ILE A 201 25.87 -1.91 -4.23
CA ILE A 201 25.64 -3.27 -4.72
C ILE A 201 24.29 -3.78 -4.23
N ILE A 202 24.03 -3.64 -2.92
CA ILE A 202 22.78 -4.05 -2.29
C ILE A 202 21.59 -3.27 -2.88
N ALA A 203 21.71 -1.94 -3.01
CA ALA A 203 20.65 -1.11 -3.56
C ALA A 203 20.29 -1.50 -4.99
N ASN A 204 21.29 -1.74 -5.85
CA ASN A 204 21.07 -2.16 -7.23
C ASN A 204 20.43 -3.55 -7.30
N HIS A 205 20.89 -4.48 -6.46
CA HIS A 205 20.33 -5.83 -6.41
C HIS A 205 18.86 -5.83 -5.95
N MET A 206 18.54 -5.05 -4.91
CA MET A 206 17.16 -4.86 -4.46
C MET A 206 16.27 -4.24 -5.54
N LYS A 207 16.76 -3.26 -6.30
CA LYS A 207 16.04 -2.67 -7.44
C LYS A 207 15.74 -3.71 -8.52
N MET A 208 16.69 -4.58 -8.84
CA MET A 208 16.51 -5.68 -9.79
C MET A 208 15.46 -6.70 -9.32
N LEU A 209 15.49 -7.10 -8.05
CA LEU A 209 14.49 -8.00 -7.47
C LEU A 209 13.08 -7.40 -7.52
N LYS A 210 12.94 -6.08 -7.29
CA LYS A 210 11.66 -5.38 -7.43
C LYS A 210 11.16 -5.41 -8.87
N ILE A 211 12.02 -5.11 -9.84
CA ILE A 211 11.67 -5.13 -11.28
C ILE A 211 11.20 -6.53 -11.70
N SER A 212 11.90 -7.58 -11.26
CA SER A 212 11.52 -8.97 -11.53
C SER A 212 10.13 -9.31 -10.99
N LYS A 213 9.81 -8.90 -9.76
CA LYS A 213 8.48 -9.06 -9.16
C LYS A 213 7.41 -8.28 -9.92
N THR A 214 7.64 -7.01 -10.27
CA THR A 214 6.67 -6.22 -11.05
C THR A 214 6.47 -6.78 -12.45
N ASN A 215 7.51 -7.32 -13.09
CA ASN A 215 7.39 -7.97 -14.39
C ASN A 215 6.61 -9.28 -14.32
N THR A 216 6.66 -10.01 -13.19
CA THR A 216 5.81 -11.20 -12.98
C THR A 216 4.35 -10.83 -12.76
N PHE A 217 4.06 -9.70 -12.10
CA PHE A 217 2.69 -9.17 -11.98
C PHE A 217 2.14 -8.52 -13.27
N ILE A 218 3.00 -8.01 -14.16
CA ILE A 218 2.61 -7.33 -15.41
C ILE A 218 2.51 -8.27 -16.62
N ARG A 219 2.88 -9.57 -16.50
CA ARG A 219 2.64 -10.54 -17.58
C ARG A 219 1.14 -10.63 -17.85
N LYS A 220 0.72 -10.20 -19.05
CA LYS A 220 -0.63 -10.44 -19.56
C LYS A 220 -0.86 -11.96 -19.63
N PRO A 221 -2.09 -12.46 -19.43
CA PRO A 221 -2.41 -13.89 -19.52
C PRO A 221 -2.18 -14.55 -20.90
N THR A 222 -1.60 -13.85 -21.87
CA THR A 222 -1.55 -14.27 -23.28
C THR A 222 -0.17 -14.70 -23.76
N ASP A 223 0.88 -14.57 -22.95
CA ASP A 223 2.25 -14.90 -23.36
C ASP A 223 2.77 -16.15 -22.62
N LEU A 224 2.22 -17.30 -22.97
CA LEU A 224 2.82 -18.62 -22.74
C LEU A 224 3.11 -19.25 -24.11
N PRO A 225 4.35 -19.67 -24.39
CA PRO A 225 4.66 -20.35 -25.65
C PRO A 225 3.96 -21.70 -25.68
N HIS A 226 3.29 -21.97 -26.80
CA HIS A 226 2.79 -23.29 -27.15
C HIS A 226 3.95 -24.30 -27.13
N ALA A 227 3.97 -25.18 -26.14
CA ALA A 227 4.77 -26.39 -26.15
C ALA A 227 3.89 -27.56 -25.70
N SER A 228 3.88 -28.54 -26.58
CA SER A 228 2.98 -29.68 -26.69
C SER A 228 3.24 -30.80 -25.68
N THR A 229 2.13 -31.41 -25.24
CA THR A 229 1.91 -32.85 -24.99
C THR A 229 2.73 -33.59 -23.92
N GLY A 230 2.01 -34.06 -22.87
CA GLY A 230 2.43 -35.15 -21.98
C GLY A 230 1.48 -35.30 -20.77
N LEU A 231 0.73 -36.40 -20.71
CA LEU A 231 -0.28 -36.84 -19.72
C LEU A 231 0.05 -36.52 -18.23
N SER A 232 -0.87 -36.21 -17.31
CA SER A 232 -2.13 -36.88 -16.90
C SER A 232 -3.07 -35.93 -16.10
N PRO A 233 -4.39 -36.23 -15.98
CA PRO A 233 -5.39 -35.26 -15.54
C PRO A 233 -5.81 -35.45 -14.07
N SER A 234 -5.27 -34.64 -13.15
CA SER A 234 -5.86 -34.45 -11.82
C SER A 234 -5.31 -33.22 -11.10
N MET A 235 -5.53 -32.03 -11.64
CA MET A 235 -5.58 -30.77 -10.86
C MET A 235 -6.04 -29.65 -11.80
N GLN A 236 -7.35 -29.59 -12.03
CA GLN A 236 -7.95 -28.39 -12.61
C GLN A 236 -7.74 -27.24 -11.61
N GLN A 237 -6.94 -26.25 -12.01
CA GLN A 237 -6.92 -24.95 -11.37
C GLN A 237 -8.34 -24.39 -11.40
N LYS A 238 -8.91 -24.19 -10.20
CA LYS A 238 -10.18 -23.48 -10.05
C LYS A 238 -10.02 -22.06 -10.62
N PRO A 239 -10.97 -21.55 -11.42
CA PRO A 239 -11.03 -20.14 -11.74
C PRO A 239 -11.12 -19.31 -10.45
N PHE A 240 -10.64 -18.07 -10.50
CA PHE A 240 -10.86 -17.07 -9.46
C PHE A 240 -12.33 -17.14 -9.00
N PRO A 241 -12.61 -17.37 -7.71
CA PRO A 241 -13.98 -17.58 -7.28
C PRO A 241 -14.79 -16.31 -7.57
N GLU A 242 -15.94 -16.47 -8.22
CA GLU A 242 -16.99 -15.46 -8.18
C GLU A 242 -17.19 -15.07 -6.72
N GLU A 243 -16.95 -13.78 -6.44
CA GLU A 243 -16.90 -13.22 -5.10
C GLU A 243 -18.24 -13.46 -4.40
N ASN A 244 -18.24 -14.40 -3.46
CA ASN A 244 -19.45 -14.80 -2.78
C ASN A 244 -19.77 -13.69 -1.76
N LYS A 245 -20.89 -12.99 -1.94
CA LYS A 245 -21.33 -11.79 -1.18
C LYS A 245 -21.29 -11.92 0.36
N ASN A 246 -21.18 -13.14 0.87
CA ASN A 246 -21.04 -13.46 2.30
C ASN A 246 -19.57 -13.37 2.82
N GLU A 247 -18.58 -13.18 1.96
CA GLU A 247 -17.16 -13.06 2.32
C GLU A 247 -16.79 -11.69 2.87
N SER A 248 -17.41 -10.60 2.41
CA SER A 248 -17.09 -9.24 2.88
C SER A 248 -17.38 -9.08 4.38
N ARG A 249 -18.50 -9.65 4.86
CA ARG A 249 -18.83 -9.73 6.30
C ARG A 249 -17.86 -10.62 7.07
N LYS A 250 -17.41 -11.74 6.48
CA LYS A 250 -16.39 -12.60 7.09
C LYS A 250 -15.04 -11.90 7.19
N TRP A 251 -14.66 -11.11 6.19
CA TRP A 251 -13.40 -10.38 6.17
C TRP A 251 -13.39 -9.24 7.20
N ILE A 252 -14.47 -8.46 7.29
CA ILE A 252 -14.63 -7.42 8.33
C ILE A 252 -14.60 -8.07 9.73
N LYS A 253 -15.33 -9.17 9.96
CA LYS A 253 -15.29 -9.90 11.24
C LYS A 253 -13.90 -10.49 11.54
N LYS A 254 -13.16 -10.95 10.53
CA LYS A 254 -11.79 -11.46 10.67
C LYS A 254 -10.79 -10.34 11.00
N CYS A 255 -10.94 -9.15 10.41
CA CYS A 255 -10.15 -7.97 10.75
C CYS A 255 -10.50 -7.39 12.13
N LEU A 256 -11.77 -7.46 12.55
CA LEU A 256 -12.22 -7.01 13.87
C LEU A 256 -11.85 -7.99 14.99
N GLY A 257 -11.78 -9.29 14.67
CA GLY A 257 -11.53 -10.39 15.61
C GLY A 257 -10.11 -10.97 15.61
N SER A 258 -9.19 -10.51 14.76
CA SER A 258 -7.79 -10.94 14.85
C SER A 258 -7.13 -10.26 16.04
N GLU A 259 -7.05 -10.97 17.16
CA GLU A 259 -5.90 -10.85 18.05
C GLU A 259 -4.65 -10.98 17.18
N LEU A 260 -3.90 -9.88 17.07
CA LEU A 260 -2.51 -9.91 16.66
C LEU A 260 -1.76 -10.68 17.75
N LEU A 261 -1.84 -12.01 17.70
CA LEU A 261 -0.87 -12.89 18.34
C LEU A 261 0.46 -12.66 17.62
N ILE A 262 1.16 -11.63 18.07
CA ILE A 262 2.61 -11.60 18.03
C ILE A 262 3.04 -12.66 19.05
N SER A 263 3.14 -13.91 18.60
CA SER A 263 3.94 -14.89 19.32
C SER A 263 5.39 -14.43 19.24
N VAL A 264 5.90 -13.99 20.39
CA VAL A 264 7.33 -13.83 20.69
C VAL A 264 8.04 -15.16 20.47
#